data_AF-A0A7K2KYR5-F1
#
_entry.id   AF-A0A7K2KYR5-F1
#
_cell.length_a   1.000
_cell.length_b   1.000
_cell.length_c   1.000
_cell.angle_alpha   90.00
_cell.angle_beta   90.00
_cell.angle_gamma   90.00
#
_symmetry.space_group_name_H-M   'P 1'
#
loop_
_entity.id
_entity.type
_entity.pdbx_description
1 polymer ?
#
loop_
_entity_poly.entity_id
_entity_poly.type
_entity_poly.pdbx_seq_one_letter_code
_entity_poly.pdbx_strand_id
1 'polypeptide(L)'
;AIRQLLRLQPEGEGFSATASLPVAGATVALDLSGTIDVAAERKRLAKDLAAAEKEKAQANGKLGNEAFLAKAPDNVVDKIRGRLAKADEDIARIQTQLANLPQA
;
A
#
# COMPACT_ATOMS: atom_id res chain seq x y z
N ALA A 1 -32.55 14.71 28.80
CA ALA A 1 -32.53 14.77 27.32
C ALA A 1 -31.59 13.69 26.80
N ILE A 2 -32.05 12.84 25.88
CA ILE A 2 -31.17 11.91 25.14
C ILE A 2 -30.27 12.77 24.25
N ARG A 3 -28.94 12.66 24.42
CA ARG A 3 -27.99 13.46 23.63
C ARG A 3 -27.59 12.78 22.32
N GLN A 4 -27.50 11.46 22.30
CA GLN A 4 -27.18 10.65 21.12
C GLN A 4 -27.87 9.29 21.22
N LEU A 5 -28.33 8.77 20.08
CA LEU A 5 -28.91 7.43 19.96
C LEU A 5 -28.21 6.73 18.78
N LEU A 6 -27.59 5.58 19.04
CA LEU A 6 -26.96 4.76 18.01
C LEU A 6 -27.65 3.40 17.97
N ARG A 7 -28.11 2.97 16.79
CA ARG A 7 -28.68 1.64 16.59
C ARG A 7 -27.59 0.74 16.02
N LEU A 8 -27.10 -0.18 16.85
CA LEU A 8 -26.18 -1.22 16.42
C LEU A 8 -26.96 -2.43 15.91
N GLN A 9 -26.38 -3.13 14.94
CA GLN A 9 -26.82 -4.45 14.53
C GLN A 9 -25.83 -5.47 15.13
N PRO A 10 -26.25 -6.72 15.39
CA PRO A 10 -25.32 -7.80 15.68
C PRO A 10 -24.26 -7.91 14.57
N GLU A 11 -23.04 -8.35 14.93
CA GLU A 11 -22.03 -8.70 13.95
C GLU A 11 -22.55 -9.79 13.00
N GLY A 12 -22.43 -9.54 11.69
CA GLY A 12 -22.75 -10.53 10.66
C GLY A 12 -21.62 -11.53 10.47
N GLU A 13 -21.90 -12.60 9.72
CA GLU A 13 -20.87 -13.55 9.29
C GLU A 13 -19.81 -12.81 8.45
N GLY A 14 -18.53 -12.93 8.82
CA GLY A 14 -17.43 -12.22 8.15
C GLY A 14 -17.11 -10.83 8.71
N PHE A 15 -17.72 -10.40 9.82
CA PHE A 15 -17.37 -9.13 10.47
C PHE A 15 -15.89 -9.08 10.88
N SER A 16 -15.19 -8.03 10.42
CA SER A 16 -13.81 -7.72 10.80
C SER A 16 -13.73 -6.29 11.35
N ALA A 17 -13.35 -6.14 12.62
CA ALA A 17 -13.22 -4.83 13.23
C ALA A 17 -12.05 -4.05 12.60
N THR A 18 -12.37 -3.06 11.77
CA THR A 18 -11.41 -2.18 11.08
C THR A 18 -11.26 -0.81 11.74
N ALA A 19 -12.23 -0.42 12.58
CA ALA A 19 -12.18 0.78 13.40
C ALA A 19 -12.90 0.55 14.73
N SER A 20 -12.62 1.37 15.74
CA SER A 20 -13.34 1.34 17.01
C SER A 20 -13.61 2.74 17.55
N LEU A 21 -14.72 2.89 18.26
CA LEU A 21 -15.16 4.13 18.88
C LEU A 21 -15.56 3.88 20.33
N PRO A 22 -14.89 4.50 21.33
CA PRO A 22 -15.34 4.44 22.71
C PRO A 22 -16.60 5.30 22.90
N VAL A 23 -17.64 4.72 23.51
CA VAL A 23 -18.91 5.38 23.80
C VAL A 23 -19.36 5.00 25.21
N ALA A 24 -19.29 5.97 26.13
CA ALA A 24 -19.88 5.90 27.48
C ALA A 24 -19.70 4.55 28.21
N GLY A 25 -18.46 4.05 28.28
CA GLY A 25 -18.12 2.81 28.98
C GLY A 25 -18.19 1.53 28.13
N ALA A 26 -18.56 1.64 26.85
CA ALA A 26 -18.47 0.59 25.85
C ALA A 26 -17.52 0.98 24.71
N THR A 27 -17.08 -0.01 23.93
CA THR A 27 -16.34 0.20 22.68
C THR A 27 -17.17 -0.37 21.55
N VAL A 28 -17.50 0.46 20.55
CA VAL A 28 -18.19 0.04 19.33
C VAL A 28 -17.14 -0.33 18.29
N ALA A 29 -17.15 -1.57 17.81
CA ALA A 29 -16.34 -2.00 16.68
C ALA A 29 -17.10 -1.74 15.36
N LEU A 30 -16.38 -1.26 14.36
CA LEU A 30 -16.91 -0.96 13.03
C LEU A 30 -16.17 -1.79 11.99
N ASP A 31 -16.92 -2.47 11.15
CA ASP A 31 -16.40 -3.08 9.94
C ASP A 31 -16.68 -2.14 8.75
N LEU A 32 -15.62 -1.50 8.27
CA LEU A 32 -15.63 -0.60 7.12
C LEU A 32 -15.20 -1.33 5.84
N SER A 33 -14.83 -2.61 5.93
CA SER A 33 -14.32 -3.41 4.81
C SER A 33 -15.36 -3.61 3.70
N GLY A 34 -16.66 -3.62 4.03
CA GLY A 34 -17.76 -3.73 3.06
C GLY A 34 -17.89 -2.56 2.07
N THR A 35 -17.11 -1.49 2.24
CA THR A 35 -17.08 -0.35 1.30
C THR A 35 -15.94 -0.46 0.27
N ILE A 36 -14.99 -1.38 0.47
CA ILE A 36 -13.80 -1.53 -0.36
C ILE A 36 -13.82 -2.92 -1.01
N ASP A 37 -13.81 -2.96 -2.35
CA ASP A 37 -13.53 -4.21 -3.07
C ASP A 37 -12.05 -4.57 -2.86
N VAL A 38 -11.79 -5.37 -1.82
CA VAL A 38 -10.44 -5.80 -1.41
C VAL A 38 -9.75 -6.57 -2.53
N ALA A 39 -10.49 -7.32 -3.34
CA ALA A 39 -9.94 -8.07 -4.46
C ALA A 39 -9.48 -7.12 -5.58
N ALA A 40 -10.30 -6.12 -5.93
CA ALA A 40 -9.93 -5.10 -6.89
C ALA A 40 -8.74 -4.26 -6.40
N GLU A 41 -8.72 -3.88 -5.13
CA GLU A 41 -7.63 -3.09 -4.55
C GLU A 41 -6.32 -3.87 -4.50
N ARG A 42 -6.36 -5.14 -4.06
CA ARG A 42 -5.20 -6.03 -4.08
C ARG A 42 -4.67 -6.22 -5.50
N LYS A 43 -5.55 -6.36 -6.51
CA LYS A 43 -5.18 -6.45 -7.92
C LYS A 43 -4.53 -5.16 -8.43
N ARG A 44 -5.05 -3.99 -8.05
CA ARG A 44 -4.46 -2.69 -8.41
C ARG A 44 -3.05 -2.56 -7.83
N LEU A 45 -2.90 -2.80 -6.53
CA LEU A 45 -1.61 -2.72 -5.83
C LEU A 45 -0.60 -3.74 -6.37
N ALA A 46 -1.02 -4.97 -6.73
CA ALA A 46 -0.14 -5.95 -7.35
C ALA A 46 0.38 -5.49 -8.73
N LYS A 47 -0.47 -4.81 -9.52
CA LYS A 47 -0.06 -4.21 -10.80
C LYS A 47 0.94 -3.06 -10.59
N ASP A 48 0.68 -2.21 -9.61
CA ASP A 48 1.57 -1.09 -9.27
C ASP A 48 2.92 -1.59 -8.75
N LEU A 49 2.91 -2.66 -7.94
CA LEU A 49 4.11 -3.34 -7.46
C LEU A 49 4.95 -3.87 -8.63
N ALA A 50 4.32 -4.59 -9.57
CA ALA A 50 5.02 -5.12 -10.74
C ALA A 50 5.63 -4.01 -11.62
N ALA A 51 4.97 -2.86 -11.71
CA ALA A 51 5.52 -1.71 -12.42
C ALA A 51 6.75 -1.12 -11.72
N ALA A 52 6.70 -0.97 -10.39
CA ALA A 52 7.82 -0.47 -9.59
C ALA A 52 9.02 -1.44 -9.59
N GLU A 53 8.77 -2.76 -9.51
CA GLU A 53 9.81 -3.79 -9.63
C GLU A 53 10.50 -3.77 -11.00
N LYS A 54 9.72 -3.56 -12.06
CA LYS A 54 10.28 -3.42 -13.42
C LYS A 54 11.16 -2.17 -13.54
N GLU A 55 10.74 -1.05 -12.96
CA GLU A 55 11.50 0.20 -12.92
C GLU A 55 12.83 0.00 -12.17
N LYS A 56 12.78 -0.65 -10.99
CA LYS A 56 13.95 -1.02 -10.20
C LYS A 56 14.92 -1.90 -11.00
N ALA A 57 14.41 -2.94 -11.67
CA ALA A 57 15.23 -3.84 -12.48
C ALA A 57 15.93 -3.09 -13.63
N GLN A 58 15.23 -2.17 -14.29
CA GLN A 58 15.83 -1.34 -15.35
C GLN A 58 16.91 -0.39 -14.82
N ALA A 59 16.68 0.22 -13.66
CA ALA A 59 17.67 1.10 -13.04
C ALA A 59 18.93 0.31 -12.62
N ASN A 60 18.75 -0.84 -11.96
CA ASN A 60 19.85 -1.72 -11.58
C ASN A 60 20.62 -2.25 -12.79
N GLY A 61 19.93 -2.61 -13.89
CA GLY A 61 20.60 -3.05 -15.12
C GLY A 61 21.50 -1.97 -15.73
N LYS A 62 21.10 -0.69 -15.64
CA LYS A 62 21.93 0.43 -16.11
C LYS A 62 23.09 0.75 -15.16
N LEU A 63 22.84 0.72 -13.85
CA LEU A 63 23.86 1.00 -12.83
C LEU A 63 24.86 -0.14 -12.67
N GLY A 64 24.49 -1.38 -12.98
CA GLY A 64 25.40 -2.53 -12.98
C GLY A 64 26.21 -2.68 -14.27
N ASN A 65 25.96 -1.85 -15.29
CA ASN A 65 26.69 -1.90 -16.55
C ASN A 65 27.89 -0.94 -16.50
N GLU A 66 29.09 -1.49 -16.30
CA GLU A 66 30.34 -0.73 -16.23
C GLU A 66 30.62 0.11 -17.49
N ALA A 67 30.27 -0.40 -18.68
CA ALA A 67 30.44 0.33 -19.93
C ALA A 67 29.50 1.54 -20.03
N PHE A 68 28.33 1.48 -19.39
CA PHE A 68 27.43 2.62 -19.25
C PHE A 68 27.99 3.61 -18.23
N LEU A 69 28.40 3.16 -17.04
CA LEU A 69 28.96 4.04 -16.01
C LEU A 69 30.22 4.79 -16.45
N ALA A 70 31.08 4.15 -17.25
CA ALA A 70 32.31 4.78 -17.74
C ALA A 70 32.06 5.89 -18.78
N LYS A 71 30.87 5.93 -19.42
CA LYS A 71 30.54 6.85 -20.51
C LYS A 71 29.39 7.79 -20.19
N ALA A 72 28.57 7.46 -19.19
CA ALA A 72 27.39 8.22 -18.83
C ALA A 72 27.81 9.48 -18.07
N PRO A 73 27.27 10.66 -18.43
CA PRO A 73 27.43 11.86 -17.64
C PRO A 73 26.86 11.71 -16.22
N ASP A 74 27.46 12.37 -15.23
CA ASP A 74 27.07 12.27 -13.82
C ASP A 74 25.58 12.57 -13.59
N ASN A 75 25.04 13.59 -14.26
CA ASN A 75 23.62 13.94 -14.15
C ASN A 75 22.68 12.81 -14.65
N VAL A 76 23.13 11.98 -15.59
CA VAL A 76 22.37 10.82 -16.06
C VAL A 76 22.45 9.69 -15.04
N VAL A 77 23.63 9.43 -14.48
CA VAL A 77 23.83 8.41 -13.44
C VAL A 77 23.01 8.75 -12.20
N ASP A 78 23.06 10.00 -11.74
CA ASP A 78 22.31 10.47 -10.58
C ASP A 78 20.80 10.41 -10.80
N LYS A 79 20.33 10.74 -12.01
CA LYS A 79 18.92 10.55 -12.38
C LYS A 79 18.50 9.08 -12.28
N ILE A 80 19.35 8.15 -12.67
CA ILE A 80 19.05 6.71 -12.58
C ILE A 80 19.07 6.23 -11.12
N ARG A 81 20.03 6.70 -10.31
CA ARG A 81 20.03 6.45 -8.85
C ARG A 81 18.77 6.98 -8.18
N GLY A 82 18.31 8.17 -8.56
CA GLY A 82 17.04 8.72 -8.07
C GLY A 82 15.82 7.87 -8.48
N ARG A 83 15.81 7.33 -9.70
CA ARG A 83 14.75 6.38 -10.13
C ARG A 83 14.79 5.08 -9.34
N LEU A 84 15.98 4.55 -9.04
CA LEU A 84 16.15 3.37 -8.20
C LEU A 84 15.59 3.61 -6.79
N ALA A 85 16.01 4.70 -6.14
CA ALA A 85 15.54 5.05 -4.79
C ALA A 85 14.02 5.19 -4.74
N LYS A 86 13.42 5.90 -5.71
CA LYS A 86 11.97 6.03 -5.80
C LYS A 86 11.27 4.69 -6.00
N ALA A 87 11.80 3.83 -6.86
CA ALA A 87 11.23 2.51 -7.08
C ALA A 87 11.28 1.64 -5.80
N ASP A 88 12.38 1.72 -5.03
CA ASP A 88 12.50 1.04 -3.74
C ASP A 88 11.49 1.55 -2.71
N GLU A 89 11.31 2.87 -2.60
CA GLU A 89 10.30 3.49 -1.73
C GLU A 89 8.89 3.07 -2.11
N ASP A 90 8.58 3.09 -3.41
CA ASP A 90 7.27 2.67 -3.93
C ASP A 90 6.99 1.19 -3.65
N ILE A 91 7.97 0.30 -3.86
CA ILE A 91 7.86 -1.12 -3.54
C ILE A 91 7.55 -1.33 -2.06
N ALA A 92 8.34 -0.73 -1.16
CA ALA A 92 8.16 -0.88 0.28
C ALA A 92 6.79 -0.36 0.75
N ARG A 93 6.37 0.79 0.23
CA ARG A 93 5.06 1.38 0.50
C ARG A 93 3.92 0.46 0.04
N ILE A 94 3.99 -0.05 -1.19
CA ILE A 94 2.95 -0.91 -1.77
C ILE A 94 2.87 -2.26 -1.04
N GLN A 95 4.01 -2.85 -0.69
CA GLN A 95 4.06 -4.09 0.09
C GLN A 95 3.42 -3.92 1.48
N THR A 96 3.68 -2.78 2.14
CA THR A 96 3.04 -2.44 3.41
C THR A 96 1.53 -2.32 3.26
N GLN A 97 1.04 -1.66 2.21
CA GLN A 97 -0.39 -1.55 1.93
C GLN A 97 -1.03 -2.92 1.66
N LEU A 98 -0.37 -3.77 0.87
CA LEU A 98 -0.84 -5.13 0.59
C LEU A 98 -0.93 -6.02 1.83
N ALA A 99 -0.01 -5.84 2.79
CA ALA A 99 0.01 -6.55 4.06
C ALA A 99 -1.08 -6.06 5.03
N ASN A 100 -1.44 -4.78 4.96
CA ASN A 100 -2.50 -4.19 5.79
C ASN A 100 -3.91 -4.44 5.25
N LEU A 101 -4.04 -4.88 3.99
CA LEU A 101 -5.34 -5.30 3.45
C LEU A 101 -5.81 -6.59 4.14
N PRO A 102 -7.10 -6.69 4.50
CA PRO A 102 -7.68 -7.92 5.06
C PRO A 102 -7.32 -9.15 4.20
N GLN A 103 -7.03 -10.27 4.87
CA GLN A 103 -6.99 -11.57 4.21
C GLN A 103 -8.43 -11.95 3.86
N ALA A 104 -8.64 -12.37 2.61
CA ALA A 104 -9.92 -12.89 2.15
C ALA A 104 -10.19 -14.28 2.72
#